data_AF-A0A109QMD1-F1
#
_entry.id   AF-A0A109QMD1-F1
#
_cell.length_a   1.000
_cell.length_b   1.000
_cell.length_c   1.000
_cell.angle_alpha   90.00
_cell.angle_beta   90.00
_cell.angle_gamma   90.00
#
_symmetry.space_group_name_H-M   'P 1'
#
loop_
_entity.id
_entity.type
_entity.pdbx_description
1 polymer ?
#
loop_
_entity_poly.entity_id
_entity_poly.type
_entity_poly.pdbx_seq_one_letter_code
_entity_poly.pdbx_strand_id
1 'polypeptide(L)'
;QARFGAVMCCCGPCAMYRRSALALLLDQYETQFFRGKPSDFGEDRHLTILMLKAGFRTEYVPDAIAATVVPDTLGPYLRQQLRWARSTFRDTFLALRLLPELDGYL
;
A
#
# COMPACT_ATOMS: atom_id res chain seq x y z
N GLN A 1 7.32 -0.77 12.88
CA GLN A 1 8.12 0.45 13.07
C GLN A 1 8.76 0.81 11.74
N ALA A 2 8.46 1.97 11.14
CA ALA A 2 9.23 2.47 10.00
C ALA A 2 10.37 3.33 10.54
N ARG A 3 11.58 2.76 10.59
CA ARG A 3 12.76 3.46 11.08
C ARG A 3 13.29 4.52 10.10
N PHE A 4 12.83 4.44 8.84
CA PHE A 4 13.39 5.15 7.68
C PHE A 4 12.35 5.99 6.93
N GLY A 5 11.17 6.25 7.52
CA GLY A 5 10.12 7.03 6.84
C GLY A 5 9.57 6.39 5.56
N ALA A 6 9.70 5.07 5.43
CA ALA A 6 9.25 4.28 4.29
C ALA A 6 8.50 3.02 4.75
N VAL A 7 7.26 3.18 5.24
CA VAL A 7 6.32 2.06 5.35
C VAL A 7 5.91 1.64 3.94
N MET A 8 6.14 0.39 3.56
CA MET A 8 5.84 -0.11 2.21
C MET A 8 4.34 -0.38 1.97
N CYS A 9 3.51 -0.36 3.01
CA CYS A 9 2.06 -0.56 2.90
C CYS A 9 1.33 0.19 4.01
N CYS A 10 0.62 1.25 3.69
CA CYS A 10 -0.32 1.92 4.59
C CYS A 10 -1.69 1.25 4.48
N CYS A 11 -2.04 0.42 5.47
CA CYS A 11 -3.25 -0.39 5.42
C CYS A 11 -4.53 0.46 5.49
N GLY A 12 -5.49 0.19 4.60
CA GLY A 12 -6.74 0.95 4.46
C GLY A 12 -7.53 1.19 5.76
N PRO A 13 -7.59 0.26 6.73
CA PRO A 13 -8.35 0.50 7.96
C PRO A 13 -7.86 1.66 8.84
N CYS A 14 -6.60 2.06 8.69
CA CYS A 14 -6.01 3.14 9.49
C CYS A 14 -4.87 3.81 8.73
N ALA A 15 -5.20 4.49 7.63
CA ALA A 15 -4.27 5.29 6.85
C ALA A 15 -4.83 6.71 6.66
N MET A 16 -3.95 7.70 6.73
CA MET A 16 -4.29 9.10 6.50
C MET A 16 -3.26 9.70 5.54
N TYR A 17 -3.75 10.45 4.55
CA TYR A 17 -2.92 11.09 3.54
C TYR A 17 -3.20 12.59 3.50
N ARG A 18 -2.15 13.38 3.26
CA ARG A 18 -2.34 14.80 2.97
C ARG A 18 -3.04 14.93 1.62
N ARG A 19 -4.19 15.62 1.59
CA ARG A 19 -4.97 15.81 0.35
C ARG A 19 -4.13 16.34 -0.81
N SER A 20 -3.26 17.31 -0.56
CA SER A 20 -2.41 17.89 -1.61
C SER A 20 -1.43 16.88 -2.21
N ALA A 21 -0.92 15.93 -1.41
CA ALA A 21 -0.05 14.86 -1.90
C ALA A 21 -0.85 13.81 -2.69
N LEU A 22 -2.04 13.44 -2.18
CA LEU A 22 -2.92 12.50 -2.85
C LEU A 22 -3.38 13.02 -4.22
N ALA A 23 -3.80 14.28 -4.29
CA ALA A 23 -4.28 14.90 -5.52
C ALA A 23 -3.25 14.89 -6.67
N LEU A 24 -1.94 14.93 -6.35
CA LEU A 24 -0.87 14.85 -7.36
C LEU A 24 -0.72 13.45 -7.96
N LEU A 25 -1.28 12.43 -7.32
CA LEU A 25 -1.09 11.03 -7.66
C LEU A 25 -2.38 10.33 -8.09
N LEU A 26 -3.55 10.99 -7.96
CA LEU A 26 -4.86 10.41 -8.29
C LEU A 26 -4.91 9.89 -9.74
N ASP A 27 -4.46 10.67 -10.71
CA ASP A 27 -4.48 10.25 -12.12
C ASP A 27 -3.65 8.99 -12.35
N GLN A 28 -2.46 8.90 -11.73
CA GLN A 28 -1.59 7.72 -11.83
C GLN A 28 -2.16 6.52 -11.07
N TYR A 29 -2.83 6.78 -9.96
CA TYR A 29 -3.48 5.77 -9.14
C TYR A 29 -4.70 5.16 -9.87
N GLU A 30 -5.54 5.98 -10.49
CA GLU A 30 -6.74 5.53 -11.23
C GLU A 30 -6.40 4.83 -12.56
N THR A 31 -5.30 5.20 -13.19
CA THR A 31 -4.87 4.63 -14.49
C THR A 31 -3.95 3.42 -14.36
N GLN A 32 -3.96 2.73 -13.21
CA GLN A 32 -3.06 1.61 -12.97
C GLN A 32 -3.34 0.43 -13.93
N PHE A 33 -2.31 0.00 -14.66
CA PHE A 33 -2.33 -1.25 -15.43
C PHE A 33 -1.43 -2.31 -14.79
N PHE A 34 -1.95 -3.53 -14.67
CA PHE A 34 -1.15 -4.72 -14.36
C PHE A 34 -1.24 -5.72 -15.52
N ARG A 35 -0.09 -6.04 -16.14
CA ARG A 35 0.01 -6.94 -17.30
C ARG A 35 -0.97 -6.57 -18.44
N GLY A 36 -1.10 -5.27 -18.71
CA GLY A 36 -1.93 -4.73 -19.80
C GLY A 36 -3.43 -4.67 -19.51
N LYS A 37 -3.87 -4.91 -18.27
CA LYS A 37 -5.27 -4.75 -17.84
C LYS A 37 -5.37 -3.70 -16.73
N PRO A 38 -6.43 -2.87 -16.72
CA PRO A 38 -6.75 -2.03 -15.56
C PRO A 38 -6.79 -2.90 -14.29
N SER A 39 -6.21 -2.41 -13.21
CA SER A 39 -5.98 -3.21 -11.99
C SER A 39 -6.55 -2.52 -10.76
N ASP A 40 -7.65 -3.06 -10.25
CA ASP A 40 -8.34 -2.56 -9.05
C ASP A 40 -7.88 -3.29 -7.76
N PHE A 41 -7.01 -4.29 -7.88
CA PHE A 41 -6.50 -5.06 -6.74
C PHE A 41 -5.33 -4.33 -6.09
N GLY A 42 -5.20 -4.42 -4.75
CA GLY A 42 -3.99 -4.00 -4.01
C GLY A 42 -3.76 -2.49 -3.90
N GLU A 43 -4.86 -1.74 -3.84
CA GLU A 43 -4.92 -0.28 -3.77
C GLU A 43 -3.97 0.34 -2.74
N ASP A 44 -4.03 -0.11 -1.48
CA ASP A 44 -3.26 0.44 -0.36
C ASP A 44 -1.75 0.49 -0.62
N ARG A 45 -1.19 -0.63 -1.08
CA ARG A 45 0.24 -0.77 -1.31
C ARG A 45 0.67 -0.03 -2.56
N HIS A 46 -0.16 -0.05 -3.60
CA HIS A 46 0.14 0.69 -4.81
C HIS A 46 0.19 2.20 -4.54
N LEU A 47 -0.80 2.73 -3.83
CA LEU A 47 -0.81 4.13 -3.43
C LEU A 47 0.41 4.48 -2.56
N THR A 48 0.75 3.62 -1.61
CA THR A 48 1.94 3.79 -0.76
C THR A 48 3.22 3.84 -1.59
N ILE A 49 3.35 2.98 -2.59
CA ILE A 49 4.46 2.98 -3.55
C ILE A 49 4.52 4.27 -4.35
N LEU A 50 3.39 4.75 -4.87
CA LEU A 50 3.33 6.01 -5.62
C LEU A 50 3.75 7.21 -4.75
N MET A 51 3.31 7.23 -3.49
CA MET A 51 3.70 8.25 -2.51
C MET A 51 5.22 8.27 -2.31
N LEU A 52 5.81 7.10 -2.06
CA LEU A 52 7.26 6.98 -1.85
C LEU A 52 8.05 7.38 -3.09
N LYS A 53 7.61 6.95 -4.28
CA LYS A 53 8.22 7.29 -5.57
C LYS A 53 8.14 8.79 -5.87
N ALA A 54 7.08 9.45 -5.43
CA ALA A 54 6.92 10.90 -5.55
C ALA A 54 7.74 11.71 -4.53
N GLY A 55 8.53 11.05 -3.68
CA GLY A 55 9.36 11.71 -2.66
C GLY A 55 8.65 11.99 -1.34
N PHE A 56 7.44 11.45 -1.13
CA PHE A 56 6.74 11.57 0.15
C PHE A 56 7.12 10.45 1.11
N ARG A 57 7.21 10.80 2.40
CA ARG A 57 7.44 9.84 3.49
C ARG A 57 6.15 9.17 3.93
N THR A 58 6.27 7.93 4.38
CA THR A 58 5.19 7.19 5.04
C THR A 58 5.67 6.68 6.39
N GLU A 59 4.88 6.97 7.43
CA GLU A 59 5.26 6.70 8.81
C GLU A 59 4.22 5.82 9.51
N TYR A 60 4.71 5.00 10.44
CA TYR A 60 3.87 4.17 11.29
C TYR A 60 3.67 4.89 12.64
N VAL A 61 2.42 5.20 12.96
CA VAL A 61 2.04 5.84 14.23
C VAL A 61 1.44 4.78 15.15
N PRO A 62 2.14 4.35 16.22
CA PRO A 62 1.66 3.28 17.10
C PRO A 62 0.38 3.64 17.86
N ASP A 63 0.17 4.93 18.15
CA ASP A 63 -1.01 5.42 18.87
C ASP A 63 -2.26 5.54 17.98
N ALA A 64 -2.10 5.41 16.66
CA ALA A 64 -3.21 5.40 15.72
C ALA A 64 -3.84 4.00 15.67
N ILE A 65 -4.89 3.81 16.48
CA ILE A 65 -5.57 2.52 16.65
C ILE A 65 -6.94 2.56 15.97
N ALA A 66 -7.22 1.56 15.13
CA ALA A 66 -8.53 1.35 14.53
C ALA A 66 -9.04 -0.07 14.82
N ALA A 67 -10.27 -0.18 15.30
CA ALA A 67 -10.97 -1.45 15.44
C ALA A 67 -11.62 -1.84 14.11
N THR A 68 -11.44 -3.09 13.69
CA THR A 68 -12.00 -3.60 12.43
C THR A 68 -12.80 -4.87 12.65
N VAL A 69 -13.78 -5.09 11.78
CA VAL A 69 -14.51 -6.36 11.75
C VAL A 69 -13.63 -7.41 11.08
N VAL A 70 -13.45 -8.54 11.74
CA VAL A 70 -12.70 -9.69 11.23
C VAL A 70 -13.68 -10.85 11.07
N PRO A 71 -13.52 -11.71 10.05
CA PRO A 71 -14.33 -12.92 9.95
C PRO A 71 -14.20 -13.81 11.19
N ASP A 72 -15.34 -14.31 11.65
CA ASP A 72 -15.48 -15.21 12.79
C ASP A 72 -15.42 -16.71 12.40
N THR A 73 -15.39 -17.00 11.10
CA THR A 73 -15.37 -18.35 10.54
C THR A 73 -14.18 -18.57 9.60
N LEU A 74 -13.70 -19.81 9.54
CA LEU A 74 -12.47 -20.15 8.79
C LEU A 74 -12.62 -19.93 7.28
N GLY A 75 -13.79 -20.20 6.70
CA GLY A 75 -14.02 -20.06 5.25
C GLY A 75 -13.78 -18.63 4.73
N PRO A 76 -14.51 -17.62 5.24
CA PRO A 76 -14.27 -16.23 4.86
C PRO A 76 -12.88 -15.72 5.28
N TYR A 77 -12.35 -16.15 6.43
CA TYR A 77 -10.97 -15.83 6.85
C TYR A 77 -9.93 -16.27 5.81
N LEU A 78 -10.00 -17.52 5.34
CA LEU A 78 -9.07 -18.03 4.32
C LEU A 78 -9.22 -17.28 3.00
N ARG A 79 -10.45 -16.95 2.58
CA ARG A 79 -10.67 -16.12 1.37
C ARG A 79 -10.02 -14.74 1.50
N GLN A 80 -10.09 -14.13 2.68
CA GLN A 80 -9.45 -12.86 2.96
C GLN A 80 -7.92 -12.97 2.92
N GLN A 81 -7.34 -13.97 3.60
CA GLN A 81 -5.88 -14.20 3.59
C GLN A 81 -5.35 -14.48 2.19
N LEU A 82 -6.04 -15.30 1.39
CA LEU A 82 -5.64 -15.59 0.01
C LEU A 82 -5.70 -14.36 -0.88
N ARG A 83 -6.73 -13.52 -0.72
CA ARG A 83 -6.83 -12.24 -1.44
C ARG A 83 -5.66 -11.31 -1.08
N TRP A 84 -5.32 -11.21 0.20
CA TRP A 84 -4.16 -10.42 0.65
C TRP A 84 -2.83 -10.99 0.16
N ALA A 85 -2.65 -12.30 0.20
CA ALA A 85 -1.45 -12.98 -0.27
C ALA A 85 -1.21 -12.74 -1.77
N ARG A 86 -2.27 -12.80 -2.59
CA ARG A 86 -2.20 -12.51 -4.02
C ARG A 86 -1.74 -11.07 -4.29
N SER A 87 -2.31 -10.10 -3.55
CA SER A 87 -1.90 -8.69 -3.65
C SER A 87 -0.44 -8.51 -3.24
N THR A 88 -0.06 -9.04 -2.07
CA THR A 88 1.30 -8.92 -1.55
C THR A 88 2.32 -9.52 -2.50
N PHE A 89 2.07 -10.70 -3.06
CA PHE A 89 2.99 -11.32 -4.02
C PHE A 89 3.22 -10.43 -5.26
N ARG A 90 2.14 -9.91 -5.84
CA ARG A 90 2.19 -9.01 -7.00
C ARG A 90 2.99 -7.75 -6.70
N ASP A 91 2.66 -7.10 -5.58
CA ASP A 91 3.21 -5.81 -5.24
C ASP A 91 4.66 -5.90 -4.73
N THR A 92 5.04 -7.00 -4.07
CA THR A 92 6.45 -7.25 -3.69
C THR A 92 7.34 -7.32 -4.93
N PHE A 93 6.87 -7.94 -6.02
CA PHE A 93 7.62 -7.96 -7.27
C PHE A 93 7.80 -6.56 -7.88
N LEU A 94 6.80 -5.68 -7.74
CA LEU A 94 6.89 -4.28 -8.15
C LEU A 94 7.82 -3.48 -7.23
N ALA A 95 7.69 -3.67 -5.92
CA ALA A 95 8.49 -3.02 -4.88
C ALA A 95 9.97 -3.36 -4.97
N LEU A 96 10.33 -4.60 -5.36
CA LEU A 96 11.74 -4.99 -5.60
C LEU A 96 12.41 -4.10 -6.65
N ARG A 97 11.67 -3.62 -7.66
CA ARG A 97 12.20 -2.68 -8.67
C ARG A 97 12.38 -1.27 -8.14
N LEU A 98 11.67 -0.91 -7.06
CA LEU A 98 11.70 0.40 -6.42
C LEU A 98 12.75 0.50 -5.32
N LEU A 99 13.27 -0.62 -4.82
CA LEU A 99 14.31 -0.63 -3.79
C LEU A 99 15.52 0.28 -4.11
N PRO A 100 16.03 0.36 -5.35
CA PRO A 100 17.13 1.29 -5.67
C PRO A 100 16.73 2.77 -5.58
N GLU A 101 15.46 3.10 -5.81
CA GLU A 101 14.93 4.47 -5.73
C GLU A 101 14.64 4.89 -4.26
N LEU A 102 14.52 3.90 -3.36
CA LEU A 102 14.24 4.12 -1.94
C LEU A 102 15.50 4.38 -1.10
N ASP A 103 16.69 4.35 -1.71
CA ASP A 103 17.97 4.59 -1.04
C ASP A 103 18.03 5.98 -0.37
N GLY A 104 17.29 6.97 -0.89
CA GLY A 104 17.17 8.29 -0.27
C GLY A 104 16.39 8.33 1.05
N TYR A 105 15.74 7.23 1.45
CA TYR A 105 15.03 7.10 2.73
C TYR A 105 15.82 6.27 3.76
N LEU A 106 16.75 5.43 3.32
CA LEU A 106 17.62 4.58 4.16
C LEU A 106 18.76 5.39 4.79
#